data_AF-A0A535TYR2-F1
#
_entry.id   AF-A0A535TYR2-F1
#
_cell.length_a   1.000
_cell.length_b   1.000
_cell.length_c   1.000
_cell.angle_alpha   90.00
_cell.angle_beta   90.00
_cell.angle_gamma   90.00
#
_symmetry.space_group_name_H-M   'P 1'
#
loop_
_entity.id
_entity.type
_entity.pdbx_description
1 polymer ?
#
loop_
_entity_poly.entity_id
_entity_poly.type
_entity_poly.pdbx_seq_one_letter_code
_entity_poly.pdbx_strand_id
1 'polypeptide(L)' 'MDIAKIKQKIDGGEIEYVKIGSPDIEGVFRGKRVAAKHFLNSLEDGFAQCDVLFGWDIAENVLPNRYPLAT' A
#
# COMPACT_ATOMS: atom_id res chain seq x y z
N MET A 1 -14.18 11.19 3.31
CA MET A 1 -13.89 11.57 4.71
C MET A 1 -12.78 12.60 4.66
N ASP A 2 -12.89 13.69 5.41
CA ASP A 2 -11.83 14.71 5.48
C ASP A 2 -10.69 14.27 6.44
N ILE A 3 -9.48 14.77 6.21
CA ILE A 3 -8.27 14.52 7.01
C ILE A 3 -8.50 14.91 8.47
N ALA A 4 -9.18 16.03 8.75
CA ALA A 4 -9.44 16.45 10.13
C ALA A 4 -10.27 15.40 10.89
N LYS A 5 -11.24 14.78 10.23
CA LYS A 5 -12.07 13.71 10.80
C LYS A 5 -11.29 12.41 11.00
N ILE A 6 -10.35 12.09 10.10
CA ILE A 6 -9.47 10.92 10.24
C ILE A 6 -8.54 11.12 11.45
N LYS A 7 -7.93 12.30 11.57
CA LYS A 7 -7.06 12.65 12.69
C LYS A 7 -7.79 12.52 14.03
N GLN A 8 -9.01 13.07 14.14
CA GLN A 8 -9.82 12.95 15.35
C GLN A 8 -10.06 11.49 15.78
N LYS A 9 -10.38 10.60 14.83
CA LYS A 9 -10.60 9.18 15.14
C LYS A 9 -9.33 8.44 15.56
N ILE A 10 -8.20 8.79 14.96
CA ILE A 10 -6.90 8.21 15.31
C ILE A 10 -6.46 8.69 16.70
N ASP A 11 -6.59 9.99 16.98
CA ASP A 11 -6.26 10.57 18.29
C ASP A 11 -7.21 10.05 19.39
N GLY A 12 -8.47 9.80 19.05
CA GLY A 12 -9.47 9.16 19.93
C GLY A 12 -9.32 7.66 20.11
N GLY A 13 -8.35 7.01 19.43
CA GLY A 13 -8.09 5.58 19.56
C GLY A 13 -9.06 4.65 18.83
N GLU A 14 -10.00 5.18 18.05
CA GLU A 14 -10.93 4.38 17.23
C GLU A 14 -10.23 3.69 16.06
N ILE A 15 -9.11 4.25 15.60
CA ILE A 15 -8.30 3.73 14.50
C ILE A 15 -6.86 3.59 14.97
N GLU A 16 -6.46 2.36 15.30
CA GLU A 16 -5.09 2.05 15.72
C GLU A 16 -4.16 1.76 14.53
N TYR A 17 -4.71 1.25 13.42
CA TYR A 17 -3.94 0.83 12.25
C TYR A 17 -4.61 1.22 10.95
N VAL A 18 -3.77 1.52 9.95
CA VAL A 18 -4.17 1.82 8.58
C VAL A 18 -3.55 0.80 7.65
N LYS A 19 -4.32 0.30 6.67
CA LYS A 19 -3.76 -0.50 5.57
C LYS A 19 -3.46 0.45 4.42
N ILE A 20 -2.21 0.48 3.98
CA ILE A 20 -1.75 1.30 2.85
C ILE A 20 -1.23 0.34 1.79
N GLY A 21 -1.78 0.44 0.58
CA GLY A 21 -1.46 -0.50 -0.50
C GLY A 21 -2.32 -0.26 -1.74
N SER A 22 -2.05 -1.05 -2.76
CA SER A 22 -2.77 -1.06 -4.03
C SER A 22 -3.10 -2.51 -4.42
N PRO A 23 -4.18 -2.76 -5.18
CA PRO A 23 -4.33 -4.03 -5.88
C PRO A 23 -3.17 -4.26 -6.86
N ASP A 24 -2.77 -5.53 -7.02
CA ASP A 24 -1.90 -5.97 -8.12
C ASP A 24 -2.71 -6.17 -9.43
N ILE A 25 -2.04 -6.67 -10.48
CA ILE A 25 -2.65 -6.89 -11.80
C ILE A 25 -3.82 -7.88 -11.79
N GLU A 26 -3.90 -8.75 -10.77
CA GLU A 26 -4.99 -9.71 -10.57
C GLU A 26 -6.05 -9.19 -9.59
N GLY A 27 -5.92 -7.96 -9.10
CA GLY A 27 -6.87 -7.33 -8.19
C GLY A 27 -6.66 -7.67 -6.71
N VAL A 28 -5.56 -8.34 -6.35
CA VAL A 28 -5.28 -8.71 -4.95
C VAL A 28 -4.61 -7.55 -4.22
N PHE A 29 -5.17 -7.12 -3.07
CA PHE A 29 -4.60 -6.03 -2.28
C PHE A 29 -3.20 -6.38 -1.74
N ARG A 30 -2.21 -5.57 -2.09
CA ARG A 30 -0.83 -5.63 -1.59
C ARG A 30 -0.50 -4.36 -0.84
N GLY A 31 -0.05 -4.50 0.39
CA GLY A 31 0.21 -3.35 1.23
C GLY A 31 0.76 -3.68 2.60
N LYS A 32 0.98 -2.63 3.38
CA LYS A 32 1.42 -2.71 4.76
C LYS A 32 0.27 -2.34 5.68
N ARG A 33 0.19 -3.03 6.83
CA ARG A 33 -0.55 -2.54 7.99
C ARG A 33 0.39 -1.67 8.79
N VAL A 34 0.06 -0.39 8.95
CA VAL A 34 0.89 0.60 9.64
C VAL A 34 0.15 1.14 10.85
N ALA A 35 0.91 1.56 11.87
CA ALA A 35 0.33 2.27 13.00
C ALA A 35 -0.30 3.59 12.51
N ALA A 36 -1.51 3.90 12.96
CA ALA A 36 -2.27 5.04 12.48
C ALA A 36 -1.58 6.39 12.76
N LYS A 37 -0.86 6.51 13.88
CA LYS A 37 -0.02 7.69 14.18
C LYS A 37 1.10 7.89 13.16
N HIS A 38 1.75 6.80 12.73
CA HIS A 38 2.80 6.87 11.72
C HIS A 38 2.24 7.29 10.36
N PHE A 39 1.05 6.80 10.00
CA PHE A 39 0.34 7.25 8.81
C PHE A 39 0.05 8.76 8.84
N LEU A 40 -0.45 9.31 9.95
CA LEU A 40 -0.71 10.75 10.05
C LEU A 40 0.57 11.58 9.85
N ASN A 41 1.67 11.19 10.48
CA ASN A 41 2.95 11.89 10.33
C ASN A 41 3.43 11.88 8.87
N SER A 42 3.15 10.80 8.13
CA SER A 42 3.57 10.67 6.73
C SER A 42 2.76 11.51 5.73
N LEU A 43 1.66 12.16 6.15
CA LEU A 43 0.83 12.96 5.26
C LEU A 43 1.50 14.27 4.82
N GLU A 44 2.43 14.78 5.63
CA GLU A 44 3.15 16.03 5.36
C GLU A 44 4.47 15.75 4.62
N ASP A 45 5.29 14.83 5.16
CA ASP A 45 6.64 14.56 4.65
C ASP A 45 6.73 13.42 3.63
N GLY A 46 5.60 12.75 3.37
CA GLY A 46 5.54 11.54 2.58
C GLY A 46 5.80 10.26 3.42
N PHE A 47 5.56 9.12 2.78
CA PHE A 47 5.67 7.81 3.42
C PHE A 47 6.87 7.03 2.88
N ALA A 48 7.81 6.69 3.75
CA ALA A 48 8.98 5.90 3.39
C ALA A 48 8.57 4.46 3.03
N GLN A 49 8.60 4.14 1.73
CA GLN A 49 8.30 2.82 1.19
C GLN A 49 9.44 2.36 0.30
N CYS A 50 9.79 1.07 0.37
CA CYS A 50 10.78 0.48 -0.53
C CYS A 50 10.31 0.60 -1.98
N ASP A 51 11.23 0.84 -2.90
CA ASP A 51 10.98 0.70 -4.32
C ASP A 51 10.72 -0.79 -4.62
N VAL A 52 9.48 -1.11 -4.94
CA VAL A 52 9.01 -2.48 -5.18
C VAL A 52 8.32 -2.52 -6.53
N LEU A 53 8.82 -3.37 -7.42
CA LEU A 53 8.14 -3.67 -8.67
C LEU A 53 6.90 -4.52 -8.35
N PHE A 54 5.70 -3.99 -8.60
CA PHE A 54 4.46 -4.77 -8.53
C PHE A 54 4.35 -5.72 -9.73
N GLY A 55 5.29 -6.65 -9.87
CA GLY A 55 5.47 -7.54 -11.04
C GLY A 55 5.51 -9.04 -10.73
N TRP A 56 5.13 -9.43 -9.52
CA TRP A 56 5.11 -10.82 -9.03
C TRP A 56 3.68 -11.28 -8.75
N ASP A 57 3.39 -12.55 -9.02
CA ASP A 57 2.11 -13.17 -8.66
C ASP A 57 2.02 -13.45 -7.14
N ILE A 58 0.88 -13.94 -6.67
CA ILE A 58 0.67 -14.26 -5.24
C ILE A 58 1.60 -15.36 -4.70
N ALA A 59 2.23 -16.13 -5.58
CA ALA A 59 3.18 -17.18 -5.26
C ALA A 59 4.64 -16.71 -5.43
N GLU A 60 4.88 -15.40 -5.58
CA GLU A 60 6.19 -14.79 -5.80
C GLU A 60 6.89 -15.24 -7.09
N ASN A 61 6.14 -15.77 -8.07
CA ASN A 61 6.71 -16.07 -9.37
C ASN A 61 6.81 -14.79 -10.20
N VAL A 62 7.96 -14.64 -10.86
CA VAL A 62 8.14 -13.62 -11.89
C VAL A 62 7.24 -14.00 -13.07
N LEU A 63 6.32 -13.11 -13.43
CA LEU A 63 5.52 -13.31 -14.64
C LEU A 63 6.46 -13.43 -15.85
N PRO A 64 6.28 -14.43 -16.72
CA PRO A 64 7.11 -14.57 -17.90
C PRO A 64 7.00 -13.29 -18.73
N ASN A 65 8.15 -12.72 -19.11
CA ASN A 65 8.23 -11.53 -19.94
C ASN A 65 7.51 -11.81 -21.26
N ARG A 66 6.23 -11.42 -21.36
CA ARG A 66 5.36 -11.75 -22.49
C ARG A 66 5.59 -10.75 -23.63
N TYR A 67 6.84 -10.63 -24.09
CA TYR A 67 7.10 -10.28 -25.47
C TYR A 67 7.17 -11.60 -26.24
N PRO A 68 6.26 -11.87 -27.18
CA PRO A 68 6.56 -12.88 -28.18
C PRO A 68 7.75 -12.32 -28.97
N LEU A 69 8.92 -12.96 -28.81
CA LEU A 69 9.85 -12.99 -29.92
C LEU A 69 9.08 -13.70 -31.03
N ALA A 70 8.52 -12.89 -31.93
CA ALA A 70 8.04 -13.36 -33.21
C ALA A 70 9.23 -14.00 -33.92
N THR A 71 9.23 -15.33 -33.96
CA THR A 71 10.00 -16.13 -34.91
C THR A 71 9.05 -17.10 -35.57
#